data_AF-A0A7J7CPA9-F1
#
_entry.id   AF-A0A7J7CPA9-F1
#
_cell.length_a   1.000
_cell.length_b   1.000
_cell.length_c   1.000
_cell.angle_alpha   90.00
_cell.angle_beta   90.00
_cell.angle_gamma   90.00
#
_symmetry.space_group_name_H-M   'P 1'
#
loop_
_entity.id
_entity.type
_entity.pdbx_description
1 polymer ?
#
loop_
_entity_poly.entity_id
_entity_poly.type
_entity_poly.pdbx_seq_one_letter_code
_entity_poly.pdbx_strand_id
1 'polypeptide(L)'
;MDSTDDDEEPSDQLMKTNMKEEYGLFVWPCSKILVEYVWKHRSRFSGTSVVELGAGTALPGLVAEKLGTDVTLTDASDRVEVL
;
A
#
# COMPACT_ATOMS: atom_id res chain seq x y z
N MET A 1 -36.92 35.31 -17.04
CA MET A 1 -35.64 34.94 -17.67
C MET A 1 -34.61 35.11 -16.58
N ASP A 2 -34.50 34.08 -15.76
CA ASP A 2 -33.51 33.98 -14.70
C ASP A 2 -32.44 33.00 -15.15
N SER A 3 -31.22 33.32 -14.79
CA SER A 3 -29.99 32.90 -15.45
C SER A 3 -29.61 31.46 -15.12
N THR A 4 -28.77 30.90 -16.00
CA THR A 4 -28.03 29.64 -15.87
C THR A 4 -27.39 29.44 -14.51
N ASP A 5 -27.60 28.27 -13.90
CA ASP A 5 -26.61 27.61 -13.04
C ASP A 5 -26.45 26.18 -13.56
N ASP A 6 -25.45 26.04 -14.43
CA ASP A 6 -24.85 24.76 -14.80
C ASP A 6 -24.06 24.20 -13.60
N ASP A 7 -24.09 22.87 -13.50
CA ASP A 7 -23.05 22.00 -12.95
C ASP A 7 -22.65 22.13 -11.46
N GLU A 8 -23.03 21.10 -10.67
CA GLU A 8 -22.01 20.30 -9.98
C GLU A 8 -22.53 18.87 -9.71
N GLU A 9 -22.13 17.93 -10.58
CA GLU A 9 -22.21 16.49 -10.32
C GLU A 9 -21.40 16.12 -9.06
N PRO A 10 -21.85 15.16 -8.24
CA PRO A 10 -21.25 14.86 -6.94
C PRO A 10 -19.98 14.03 -7.12
N SER A 11 -18.89 14.68 -7.51
CA SER A 11 -17.60 14.04 -7.78
C SER A 11 -16.72 13.84 -6.54
N ASP A 12 -17.12 14.38 -5.38
CA ASP A 12 -16.34 14.32 -4.14
C ASP A 12 -16.79 13.22 -3.15
N GLN A 13 -17.70 12.34 -3.55
CA GLN A 13 -18.14 11.20 -2.73
C GLN A 13 -17.16 10.00 -2.80
N LEU A 14 -15.86 10.21 -3.05
CA LEU A 14 -14.86 9.12 -3.09
C LEU A 14 -13.98 9.03 -1.82
N MET A 15 -14.01 9.99 -0.90
CA MET A 15 -13.05 10.00 0.23
C MET A 15 -13.70 10.46 1.55
N LYS A 16 -14.93 10.02 1.83
CA LYS A 16 -15.56 10.21 3.16
C LYS A 16 -15.82 8.89 3.88
N THR A 17 -14.94 7.91 3.71
CA THR A 17 -14.87 6.76 4.62
C THR A 17 -14.05 7.17 5.84
N ASN A 18 -14.71 7.65 6.91
CA ASN A 18 -14.23 7.78 8.29
C ASN A 18 -12.78 7.31 8.58
N MET A 19 -11.76 8.02 8.10
CA MET A 19 -10.34 7.61 8.24
C MET A 19 -9.78 8.01 9.61
N LYS A 20 -10.42 7.57 10.69
CA LYS A 20 -9.86 7.69 12.04
C LYS A 20 -9.19 6.42 12.55
N GLU A 21 -9.25 5.33 11.80
CA GLU A 21 -8.71 4.05 12.22
C GLU A 21 -7.60 3.62 11.25
N GLU A 22 -6.37 3.79 11.71
CA GLU A 22 -5.18 3.01 11.37
C GLU A 22 -4.80 2.82 9.90
N TYR A 23 -4.29 3.89 9.28
CA TYR A 23 -3.67 3.87 7.94
C TYR A 23 -2.60 2.79 7.70
N GLY A 24 -1.98 2.23 8.75
CA GLY A 24 -1.02 1.13 8.66
C GLY A 24 -1.65 -0.24 8.39
N LEU A 25 -2.95 -0.41 8.62
CA LEU A 25 -3.66 -1.68 8.46
C LEU A 25 -4.26 -1.88 7.06
N PHE A 26 -4.18 -0.87 6.19
CA PHE A 26 -4.72 -0.94 4.84
C PHE A 26 -3.64 -1.31 3.83
N VAL A 27 -3.98 -2.22 2.91
CA VAL A 27 -3.16 -2.46 1.72
C VAL A 27 -3.37 -1.29 0.76
N TRP A 28 -2.37 -0.42 0.68
CA TRP A 28 -2.39 0.72 -0.23
C TRP A 28 -2.42 0.28 -1.70
N PRO A 29 -3.11 1.00 -2.61
CA PRO A 29 -3.12 0.66 -4.04
C PRO A 29 -1.73 0.49 -4.66
N CYS A 30 -0.75 1.32 -4.24
CA CYS A 30 0.64 1.22 -4.70
C CYS A 30 1.32 -0.10 -4.29
N SER A 31 0.97 -0.66 -3.12
CA SER A 31 1.48 -1.94 -2.65
C SER A 31 1.14 -3.08 -3.61
N LYS A 32 -0.11 -3.12 -4.11
CA LYS A 32 -0.56 -4.09 -5.13
C LYS A 32 0.22 -3.95 -6.44
N ILE A 33 0.47 -2.72 -6.87
CA ILE A 33 1.26 -2.45 -8.10
C ILE A 33 2.72 -2.91 -7.92
N LEU A 34 3.31 -2.69 -6.75
CA LEU A 34 4.67 -3.12 -6.46
C LEU A 34 4.79 -4.66 -6.42
N VAL A 35 3.82 -5.35 -5.81
CA VAL A 35 3.73 -6.82 -5.81
C VAL A 35 3.72 -7.37 -7.24
N GLU A 36 2.89 -6.82 -8.11
CA GLU A 36 2.83 -7.20 -9.52
C GLU A 36 4.18 -7.04 -10.22
N TYR A 37 4.89 -5.94 -9.94
CA TYR A 37 6.22 -5.70 -10.49
C TYR A 37 7.24 -6.73 -9.99
N VAL A 38 7.29 -6.98 -8.68
CA VAL A 38 8.21 -7.95 -8.06
C VAL A 38 7.96 -9.35 -8.62
N TRP A 39 6.69 -9.77 -8.72
CA TRP A 39 6.31 -11.08 -9.26
C TRP A 39 6.72 -11.26 -10.73
N LYS A 40 6.48 -10.23 -11.57
CA LYS A 40 6.87 -10.24 -12.98
C LYS A 40 8.38 -10.38 -13.17
N HIS A 41 9.17 -9.83 -12.25
CA HIS A 41 10.63 -9.85 -12.29
C HIS A 41 11.26 -10.79 -11.25
N ARG A 42 10.51 -11.79 -10.78
CA ARG A 42 10.90 -12.67 -9.65
C ARG A 42 12.28 -13.30 -9.74
N SER A 43 12.77 -13.60 -10.94
CA SER A 43 14.13 -14.13 -11.15
C SER A 43 15.23 -13.19 -10.67
N ARG A 44 14.96 -11.87 -10.63
CA ARG A 44 15.89 -10.85 -10.14
C ARG A 44 16.06 -10.89 -8.62
N PHE A 45 15.07 -11.38 -7.89
CA PHE A 45 15.00 -11.26 -6.44
C PHE A 45 15.41 -12.53 -5.69
N SER A 46 15.41 -13.69 -6.37
CA SER A 46 15.77 -14.96 -5.75
C SER A 46 17.21 -14.95 -5.21
N GLY A 47 17.37 -15.35 -3.94
CA GLY A 47 18.66 -15.39 -3.26
C GLY A 47 19.25 -14.01 -2.92
N THR A 48 18.48 -12.93 -3.06
CA THR A 48 18.91 -11.57 -2.67
C THR A 48 18.46 -11.24 -1.24
N SER A 49 19.06 -10.22 -0.64
CA SER A 49 18.58 -9.63 0.61
C SER A 49 17.83 -8.32 0.30
N VAL A 50 16.64 -8.15 0.87
CA VAL A 50 15.74 -7.02 0.62
C VAL A 50 15.32 -6.39 1.95
N VAL A 51 15.27 -5.05 1.99
CA VAL A 51 14.67 -4.29 3.09
C VAL A 51 13.45 -3.54 2.57
N GLU A 52 12.30 -3.69 3.23
CA GLU A 52 11.09 -2.91 2.95
C GLU A 52 10.95 -1.78 3.97
N LEU A 53 10.83 -0.54 3.48
CA LEU A 53 10.64 0.66 4.29
C LEU A 53 9.18 1.08 4.26
N GLY A 54 8.56 1.26 5.42
CA GLY A 54 7.14 1.58 5.51
C GLY A 54 6.27 0.41 5.03
N ALA A 55 6.55 -0.79 5.56
CA ALA A 55 5.91 -2.03 5.14
C ALA A 55 4.39 -2.01 5.30
N GLY A 56 3.85 -1.31 6.30
CA GLY A 56 2.44 -1.34 6.69
C GLY A 56 1.98 -2.79 6.89
N THR A 57 1.13 -3.26 5.98
CA THR A 57 0.67 -4.67 5.95
C THR A 57 1.69 -5.65 5.36
N ALA A 58 2.88 -5.19 4.96
CA ALA A 58 4.03 -5.93 4.45
C ALA A 58 3.79 -6.79 3.19
N LEU A 59 2.74 -6.50 2.41
CA LEU A 59 2.37 -7.32 1.27
C LEU A 59 3.51 -7.50 0.23
N PRO A 60 4.26 -6.46 -0.17
CA PRO A 60 5.37 -6.59 -1.12
C PRO A 60 6.53 -7.40 -0.56
N GLY A 61 6.95 -7.15 0.68
CA GLY A 61 8.02 -7.89 1.33
C GLY A 61 7.68 -9.36 1.55
N LEU A 62 6.44 -9.69 1.91
CA LEU A 62 5.99 -11.08 2.03
C LEU A 62 5.99 -11.82 0.68
N VAL A 63 5.61 -11.14 -0.39
CA VAL A 63 5.73 -11.72 -1.74
C VAL A 63 7.19 -11.90 -2.13
N ALA A 64 8.08 -10.96 -1.79
CA ALA A 64 9.50 -11.11 -2.04
C ALA A 64 10.10 -12.31 -1.27
N GLU A 65 9.72 -12.53 -0.01
CA GLU A 65 10.15 -13.70 0.79
C GLU A 65 9.78 -15.02 0.10
N LYS A 66 8.54 -15.11 -0.42
CA LYS A 66 8.06 -16.28 -1.18
C LYS A 66 8.87 -16.61 -2.43
N LEU A 67 9.63 -15.64 -2.95
CA LEU A 67 10.51 -15.83 -4.10
C LEU A 67 11.93 -16.31 -3.72
N GLY A 68 12.16 -16.63 -2.44
CA GLY A 68 13.45 -17.06 -1.90
C GLY A 68 14.38 -15.90 -1.58
N THR A 69 13.81 -14.76 -1.20
CA THR A 69 14.55 -13.55 -0.81
C THR A 69 14.68 -13.51 0.72
N ASP A 70 15.81 -13.04 1.24
CA ASP A 70 15.97 -12.74 2.67
C ASP A 70 15.43 -11.33 2.96
N VAL A 71 14.25 -11.24 3.58
CA VAL A 71 13.50 -9.98 3.70
C VAL A 71 13.52 -9.45 5.13
N THR A 72 13.92 -8.19 5.29
CA THR A 72 13.74 -7.41 6.51
C THR A 72 12.62 -6.39 6.31
N LEU A 73 11.56 -6.48 7.13
CA LEU A 73 10.44 -5.56 7.10
C LEU A 73 10.64 -4.46 8.14
N THR A 74 10.42 -3.20 7.77
CA THR A 74 10.50 -2.06 8.69
C THR A 74 9.28 -1.17 8.57
N ASP A 75 8.77 -0.72 9.71
CA ASP A 75 7.72 0.29 9.79
C ASP A 75 7.91 1.15 11.04
N ALA A 76 7.09 2.19 11.21
CA ALA A 76 7.12 3.05 12.37
C ALA A 76 6.60 2.30 13.62
N SER A 77 7.37 2.38 14.70
CA SER A 77 7.03 1.78 16.01
C SER A 77 6.17 2.71 16.88
N ASP A 78 5.74 3.86 16.37
CA ASP A 78 5.00 4.87 17.12
C ASP A 78 3.53 4.45 17.40
N ARG A 79 3.14 3.24 16.99
CA ARG A 79 1.84 2.64 17.25
C ARG A 79 1.99 1.34 18.05
N VAL A 80 1.22 1.25 19.14
CA VAL A 80 1.28 0.19 20.17
C VAL A 80 0.88 -1.20 19.62
N GLU A 81 0.26 -1.27 18.44
CA GLU A 81 -0.24 -2.52 17.85
C GLU A 81 0.81 -3.33 17.07
N VAL A 82 2.08 -2.87 17.03
CA VAL A 82 3.17 -3.51 16.26
C VAL A 82 4.16 -4.26 17.17
N LEU A 83 3.66 -4.91 18.24
CA LEU A 83 4.43 -5.83 19.09
C LEU A 83 3.87 -7.25 19.06
#